data_AF-A0A914VUJ2-F1
#
_entry.id   AF-A0A914VUJ2-F1
#
_cell.length_a   1.000
_cell.length_b   1.000
_cell.length_c   1.000
_cell.angle_alpha   90.00
_cell.angle_beta   90.00
_cell.angle_gamma   90.00
#
_symmetry.space_group_name_H-M   'P 1'
#
loop_
_entity.id
_entity.type
_entity.pdbx_description
1 polymer ?
#
loop_
_entity_poly.entity_id
_entity_poly.type
_entity_poly.pdbx_seq_one_letter_code
_entity_poly.pdbx_strand_id
1 'polypeptide(L)'
;MKSAIALSRLCNMLTDYEEILSNEFAKENIDLEDFYKKHFVKNQLSEVFLPLYLDYYKAKGEMSEADFVETDAGNKSNGLDKNSEDLRYCEQKWDDLMMKIQGKMTSVWKANEKNYTNIMNAGNIGLIDCEKQKKVTLKNVIAAKFARYTLFVFIRFFGCPVCFDHVQSLVERAKEFDAKLTNVVIVCKGSREGGVKWKQLAGVTFPLLADEDGDFVRYLHFGVDIYNLCCTGLFQKRAQLQVTGDTVFKGLVEDKIHSIYQMGGAIIVDCKGQVVYFFKSKDAYERPPVAELLSSIPSPAADSACSSALIDVEKKATAWSNDSVASPCSVCGGCNIM
;
A
#
# COMPACT_ATOMS: atom_id res chain seq x y z
N MET A 1 -6.63 -7.65 -37.37
CA MET A 1 -5.48 -8.58 -37.40
C MET A 1 -4.66 -8.55 -36.10
N LYS A 2 -4.23 -7.38 -35.58
CA LYS A 2 -3.51 -7.31 -34.29
C LYS A 2 -4.30 -7.89 -33.09
N SER A 3 -5.59 -7.58 -32.98
CA SER A 3 -6.45 -8.08 -31.89
C SER A 3 -6.67 -9.59 -31.92
N ALA A 4 -6.82 -10.19 -33.11
CA ALA A 4 -6.96 -11.64 -33.25
C ALA A 4 -5.68 -12.40 -32.86
N ILE A 5 -4.50 -11.85 -33.19
CA ILE A 5 -3.21 -12.42 -32.77
C ILE A 5 -3.04 -12.30 -31.25
N ALA A 6 -3.45 -11.17 -30.66
CA ALA A 6 -3.41 -10.97 -29.22
C ALA A 6 -4.37 -11.90 -28.47
N LEU A 7 -5.60 -12.11 -28.97
CA LEU A 7 -6.56 -13.07 -28.42
C LEU A 7 -6.05 -14.51 -28.51
N SER A 8 -5.51 -14.93 -29.65
CA SER A 8 -4.93 -16.27 -29.79
C SER A 8 -3.75 -16.49 -28.82
N ARG A 9 -2.89 -15.48 -28.64
CA ARG A 9 -1.82 -15.52 -27.63
C ARG A 9 -2.36 -15.64 -26.21
N LEU A 10 -3.43 -14.91 -25.90
CA LEU A 10 -4.08 -14.95 -24.59
C LEU A 10 -4.66 -16.34 -24.29
N CYS A 11 -5.35 -16.97 -25.24
CA CYS A 11 -5.85 -18.34 -25.11
C CYS A 11 -4.74 -19.36 -24.85
N ASN A 12 -3.64 -19.27 -25.60
CA ASN A 12 -2.50 -20.18 -25.42
C ASN A 12 -1.85 -19.97 -24.04
N MET A 13 -1.63 -18.72 -23.64
CA MET A 13 -1.10 -18.40 -22.32
C MET A 13 -2.00 -18.96 -21.21
N LEU A 14 -3.32 -18.78 -21.29
CA LEU A 14 -4.26 -19.32 -20.31
C LEU A 14 -4.10 -20.84 -20.13
N THR A 15 -3.92 -21.56 -21.24
CA THR A 15 -3.71 -23.02 -21.23
C THR A 15 -2.39 -23.38 -20.55
N ASP A 16 -1.30 -22.68 -20.90
CA ASP A 16 0.02 -22.88 -20.29
C ASP A 16 -0.02 -22.60 -18.77
N TYR A 17 -0.72 -21.53 -18.35
CA TYR A 17 -0.87 -21.21 -16.93
C TYR A 17 -1.68 -22.27 -16.18
N GLU A 18 -2.77 -22.79 -16.74
CA GLU A 18 -3.54 -23.87 -16.11
C GLU A 18 -2.66 -25.12 -15.87
N GLU A 19 -1.80 -25.47 -16.82
CA GLU A 19 -0.85 -26.58 -16.69
C GLU A 19 0.23 -26.29 -15.63
N ILE A 20 0.88 -25.12 -15.70
CA ILE A 20 1.89 -24.68 -14.72
C ILE A 20 1.30 -24.72 -13.32
N LEU A 21 0.09 -24.17 -13.13
CA LEU A 21 -0.58 -24.12 -11.84
C LEU A 21 -0.94 -25.52 -11.34
N SER A 22 -1.39 -26.41 -12.22
CA SER A 22 -1.67 -27.79 -11.85
C SER A 22 -0.42 -28.51 -11.34
N ASN A 23 0.71 -28.32 -12.01
CA ASN A 23 1.99 -28.92 -11.65
C ASN A 23 2.61 -28.31 -10.38
N GLU A 24 2.60 -26.98 -10.28
CA GLU A 24 3.19 -26.27 -9.15
C GLU A 24 2.35 -26.47 -7.89
N PHE A 25 1.01 -26.39 -7.96
CA PHE A 25 0.15 -26.63 -6.81
C PHE A 25 0.04 -28.10 -6.37
N ALA A 26 0.55 -29.04 -7.15
CA ALA A 26 0.70 -30.42 -6.68
C ALA A 26 1.84 -30.56 -5.65
N LYS A 27 2.71 -29.55 -5.51
CA LYS A 27 3.80 -29.55 -4.53
C LYS A 27 3.25 -29.19 -3.14
N GLU A 28 3.59 -29.99 -2.12
CA GLU A 28 3.14 -29.79 -0.74
C GLU A 28 3.61 -28.46 -0.11
N ASN A 29 4.74 -27.92 -0.57
CA ASN A 29 5.36 -26.71 -0.03
C ASN A 29 5.69 -25.72 -1.16
N ILE A 30 4.67 -25.16 -1.78
CA ILE A 30 4.86 -24.08 -2.74
C ILE A 30 5.38 -22.82 -2.00
N ASP A 31 6.51 -22.26 -2.43
CA ASP A 31 6.84 -20.88 -2.07
C ASP A 31 6.03 -19.99 -3.00
N LEU A 32 4.98 -19.38 -2.46
CA LEU A 32 4.08 -18.54 -3.23
C LEU A 32 4.81 -17.31 -3.77
N GLU A 33 5.69 -16.69 -3.00
CA GLU A 33 6.41 -15.48 -3.45
C GLU A 33 7.36 -15.84 -4.62
N ASP A 34 8.06 -16.96 -4.53
CA ASP A 34 8.88 -17.47 -5.63
C ASP A 34 8.02 -17.85 -6.85
N PHE A 35 6.91 -18.56 -6.64
CA PHE A 35 5.95 -18.91 -7.68
C PHE A 35 5.48 -17.66 -8.43
N TYR A 36 5.14 -16.58 -7.73
CA TYR A 36 4.81 -15.30 -8.36
C TYR A 36 5.98 -14.67 -9.09
N LYS A 37 7.15 -14.61 -8.47
CA LYS A 37 8.36 -14.05 -9.11
C LYS A 37 8.70 -14.77 -10.41
N LYS A 38 8.52 -16.09 -10.43
CA LYS A 38 8.83 -16.94 -11.56
C LYS A 38 7.77 -16.87 -12.67
N HIS A 39 6.50 -16.82 -12.29
CA HIS A 39 5.39 -17.02 -13.24
C HIS A 39 4.58 -15.75 -13.54
N PHE A 40 4.56 -14.75 -12.66
CA PHE A 40 3.72 -13.56 -12.79
C PHE A 40 4.49 -12.23 -12.88
N VAL A 41 5.71 -12.15 -12.33
CA VAL A 41 6.47 -10.88 -12.23
C VAL A 41 7.04 -10.40 -13.58
N LYS A 42 6.90 -11.19 -14.64
CA LYS A 42 7.36 -10.80 -15.98
C LYS A 42 6.19 -10.43 -16.89
N ASN A 43 5.52 -9.31 -16.60
CA ASN A 43 4.76 -8.44 -17.51
C ASN A 43 3.74 -9.01 -18.52
N GLN A 44 3.55 -10.32 -18.69
CA GLN A 44 2.81 -10.85 -19.84
C GLN A 44 1.34 -10.44 -19.82
N LEU A 45 0.74 -10.25 -18.65
CA LEU A 45 -0.69 -9.92 -18.54
C LEU A 45 -0.96 -8.44 -18.80
N SER A 46 -0.19 -7.55 -18.17
CA SER A 46 -0.26 -6.13 -18.50
C SER A 46 0.18 -5.86 -19.93
N GLU A 47 1.03 -6.68 -20.54
CA GLU A 47 1.43 -6.55 -21.95
C GLU A 47 0.38 -7.12 -22.92
N VAL A 48 -0.58 -7.92 -22.46
CA VAL A 48 -1.63 -8.51 -23.29
C VAL A 48 -2.98 -7.84 -23.05
N PHE A 49 -3.48 -7.83 -21.81
CA PHE A 49 -4.79 -7.26 -21.48
C PHE A 49 -4.80 -5.74 -21.60
N LEU A 50 -3.78 -5.02 -21.09
CA LEU A 50 -3.82 -3.57 -21.10
C LEU A 50 -3.84 -2.98 -22.53
N PRO A 51 -3.01 -3.43 -23.50
CA PRO A 51 -3.12 -2.95 -24.87
C PRO A 51 -4.46 -3.29 -25.53
N LEU A 52 -5.00 -4.48 -25.27
CA LEU A 52 -6.32 -4.88 -25.77
C LEU A 52 -7.41 -3.92 -25.27
N TYR A 53 -7.41 -3.60 -23.97
CA TYR A 53 -8.36 -2.64 -23.41
C TYR A 53 -8.11 -1.22 -23.89
N LEU A 54 -6.85 -0.79 -24.00
CA LEU A 54 -6.53 0.53 -24.55
C LEU A 54 -7.04 0.68 -25.99
N ASP A 55 -6.86 -0.34 -26.83
CA ASP A 55 -7.39 -0.33 -28.20
C ASP A 55 -8.93 -0.33 -28.21
N TYR A 56 -9.55 -1.13 -27.33
CA TYR A 56 -11.01 -1.15 -27.15
C TYR A 56 -11.57 0.22 -26.74
N TYR A 57 -11.01 0.86 -25.69
CA TYR A 57 -11.47 2.16 -25.20
C TYR A 57 -11.17 3.29 -26.19
N LYS A 58 -10.02 3.27 -26.88
CA LYS A 58 -9.73 4.23 -27.95
C LYS A 58 -10.73 4.12 -29.11
N ALA A 59 -11.12 2.89 -29.48
CA ALA A 59 -12.06 2.66 -30.58
C ALA A 59 -13.50 3.10 -30.24
N LYS A 60 -13.88 3.11 -28.96
CA LYS A 60 -15.20 3.55 -28.50
C LYS A 60 -15.36 5.08 -28.36
N GLY A 61 -14.28 5.85 -28.52
CA GLY A 61 -14.29 7.29 -28.28
C GLY A 61 -14.31 7.64 -26.79
N GLU A 62 -14.17 8.93 -26.46
CA GLU A 62 -14.24 9.46 -25.09
C GLU A 62 -15.66 9.28 -24.53
N MET A 63 -15.99 8.08 -24.04
CA MET A 63 -17.20 7.86 -23.24
C MET A 63 -17.07 8.62 -21.93
N SER A 64 -18.14 9.31 -21.53
CA SER A 64 -18.20 9.97 -20.23
C SER A 64 -18.25 8.92 -19.12
N GLU A 65 -17.79 9.28 -17.91
CA GLU A 65 -17.83 8.39 -16.73
C GLU A 65 -19.25 7.88 -16.41
N ALA A 66 -20.29 8.63 -16.82
CA ALA A 66 -21.70 8.30 -16.63
C ALA A 66 -22.19 7.16 -17.54
N ASP A 67 -21.61 6.98 -18.73
CA ASP A 67 -22.05 5.95 -19.69
C ASP A 67 -21.60 4.52 -19.28
N PHE A 68 -20.77 4.40 -18.24
CA PHE A 68 -20.15 3.15 -17.82
C PHE A 68 -20.95 2.40 -16.76
N VAL A 69 -21.57 3.10 -15.80
CA VAL A 69 -22.33 2.49 -14.68
C VAL A 69 -23.52 1.66 -15.21
N GLU A 70 -24.07 2.01 -16.37
CA GLU A 70 -25.14 1.22 -17.02
C GLU A 70 -24.67 -0.07 -17.69
N THR A 71 -23.38 -0.24 -17.98
CA THR A 71 -22.88 -1.47 -18.64
C THR A 71 -22.52 -2.61 -17.69
N ASP A 72 -22.31 -2.33 -16.40
CA ASP A 72 -22.10 -3.34 -15.35
C ASP A 72 -23.42 -4.02 -14.93
N ALA A 73 -24.56 -3.39 -15.21
CA ALA A 73 -25.89 -3.91 -14.94
C ALA A 73 -26.40 -4.85 -16.07
N GLY A 74 -25.62 -5.87 -16.43
CA GLY A 74 -26.13 -7.09 -17.09
C GLY A 74 -26.92 -6.93 -18.39
N ASN A 75 -26.83 -5.82 -19.11
CA ASN A 75 -27.72 -5.57 -20.24
C ASN A 75 -27.14 -6.11 -21.56
N LYS A 76 -27.90 -7.00 -22.19
CA LYS A 76 -27.60 -7.66 -23.47
C LYS A 76 -27.36 -6.63 -24.57
N SER A 77 -26.11 -6.47 -24.99
CA SER A 77 -25.78 -5.78 -26.24
C SER A 77 -26.06 -6.72 -27.41
N ASN A 78 -27.14 -6.44 -28.14
CA ASN A 78 -27.41 -7.02 -29.45
C ASN A 78 -26.31 -6.58 -30.44
N GLY A 79 -25.56 -7.52 -30.99
CA GLY A 79 -24.65 -7.29 -32.12
C GLY A 79 -23.17 -7.11 -31.76
N LEU A 80 -22.65 -7.96 -30.89
CA LEU A 80 -21.24 -7.99 -30.54
C LEU A 80 -20.48 -8.97 -31.47
N ASP A 81 -19.48 -8.46 -32.20
CA ASP A 81 -18.56 -9.19 -33.10
C ASP A 81 -17.96 -10.43 -32.40
N LYS A 82 -17.70 -11.52 -33.12
CA LYS A 82 -17.10 -12.78 -32.61
C LYS A 82 -15.85 -12.53 -31.74
N ASN A 83 -15.08 -11.50 -32.07
CA ASN A 83 -13.91 -11.06 -31.31
C ASN A 83 -14.23 -10.67 -29.85
N SER A 84 -15.44 -10.22 -29.56
CA SER A 84 -15.88 -9.84 -28.22
C SER A 84 -16.39 -11.01 -27.38
N GLU A 85 -16.93 -12.05 -28.02
CA GLU A 85 -17.26 -13.32 -27.35
C GLU A 85 -15.99 -14.06 -26.94
N ASP A 86 -15.00 -14.12 -27.85
CA ASP A 86 -13.69 -14.71 -27.57
C ASP A 86 -12.96 -13.96 -26.44
N LEU A 87 -12.99 -12.61 -26.45
CA LEU A 87 -12.41 -11.81 -25.36
C LEU A 87 -13.09 -12.10 -24.03
N ARG A 88 -14.43 -12.09 -23.97
CA ARG A 88 -15.20 -12.38 -22.75
C ARG A 88 -14.91 -13.79 -22.22
N TYR A 89 -14.76 -14.76 -23.12
CA TYR A 89 -14.36 -16.11 -22.73
C TYR A 89 -12.98 -16.13 -22.08
N CYS A 90 -11.99 -15.44 -22.66
CA CYS A 90 -10.67 -15.31 -22.06
C CYS A 90 -10.70 -14.58 -20.71
N GLU A 91 -11.49 -13.50 -20.60
CA GLU A 91 -11.68 -12.76 -19.34
C GLU A 91 -12.22 -13.66 -18.24
N GLN A 92 -13.31 -14.39 -18.51
CA GLN A 92 -13.91 -15.30 -17.55
C GLN A 92 -12.94 -16.41 -17.14
N LYS A 93 -12.26 -17.04 -18.10
CA LYS A 93 -11.28 -18.10 -17.82
C LYS A 93 -10.12 -17.60 -16.97
N TRP A 94 -9.66 -16.39 -17.24
CA TRP A 94 -8.61 -15.75 -16.48
C TRP A 94 -9.06 -15.44 -15.04
N ASP A 95 -10.23 -14.85 -14.88
CA ASP A 95 -10.76 -14.50 -13.56
C ASP A 95 -11.05 -15.75 -12.73
N ASP A 96 -11.62 -16.80 -13.33
CA ASP A 96 -11.80 -18.11 -12.69
C ASP A 96 -10.48 -18.69 -12.20
N LEU A 97 -9.42 -18.58 -13.01
CA LEU A 97 -8.08 -19.03 -12.67
C LEU A 97 -7.53 -18.24 -11.49
N MET A 98 -7.64 -16.92 -11.52
CA MET A 98 -7.18 -16.05 -10.43
C MET A 98 -7.95 -16.32 -9.13
N MET A 99 -9.25 -16.60 -9.19
CA MET A 99 -10.02 -16.99 -8.00
C MET A 99 -9.53 -18.32 -7.41
N LYS A 100 -9.25 -19.33 -8.24
CA LYS A 100 -8.71 -20.62 -7.78
C LYS A 100 -7.36 -20.43 -7.07
N ILE A 101 -6.48 -19.61 -7.64
CA ILE A 101 -5.19 -19.25 -7.05
C ILE A 101 -5.40 -18.54 -5.70
N GLN A 102 -6.25 -17.51 -5.67
CA GLN A 102 -6.57 -16.75 -4.46
C GLN A 102 -7.10 -17.67 -3.35
N GLY A 103 -7.97 -18.63 -3.68
CA GLY A 103 -8.52 -19.59 -2.71
C GLY A 103 -7.45 -20.46 -2.04
N LYS A 104 -6.49 -20.96 -2.83
CA LYS A 104 -5.35 -21.74 -2.30
C LYS A 104 -4.46 -20.89 -1.40
N MET A 105 -4.17 -19.66 -1.82
CA MET A 105 -3.32 -18.75 -1.05
C MET A 105 -3.94 -18.28 0.24
N THR A 106 -5.23 -17.96 0.19
CA THR A 106 -5.99 -17.60 1.39
C THR A 106 -5.93 -18.73 2.41
N SER A 107 -5.98 -19.98 1.96
CA SER A 107 -5.84 -21.16 2.85
C SER A 107 -4.45 -21.23 3.49
N VAL A 108 -3.38 -21.06 2.70
CA VAL A 108 -1.99 -21.05 3.20
C VAL A 108 -1.76 -19.91 4.20
N TRP A 109 -2.30 -18.72 3.95
CA TRP A 109 -2.12 -17.60 4.88
C TRP A 109 -2.97 -17.71 6.13
N LYS A 110 -4.22 -18.19 6.04
CA LYS A 110 -5.04 -18.43 7.23
C LYS A 110 -4.38 -19.42 8.18
N ALA A 111 -3.72 -20.45 7.65
CA ALA A 111 -2.95 -21.40 8.46
C ALA A 111 -1.76 -20.75 9.20
N ASN A 112 -1.30 -19.58 8.75
CA ASN A 112 -0.16 -18.85 9.29
C ASN A 112 -0.57 -17.56 10.02
N GLU A 113 -1.87 -17.32 10.22
CA GLU A 113 -2.36 -16.11 10.89
C GLU A 113 -1.87 -16.09 12.34
N LYS A 114 -1.23 -14.99 12.72
CA LYS A 114 -0.67 -14.79 14.06
C LYS A 114 -1.41 -13.68 14.76
N ASN A 115 -1.69 -13.87 16.05
CA ASN A 115 -2.10 -12.77 16.91
C ASN A 115 -0.87 -11.91 17.23
N TYR A 116 -0.77 -10.76 16.58
CA TYR A 116 0.28 -9.78 16.87
C TYR A 116 -0.06 -9.04 18.13
N THR A 117 0.57 -9.43 19.24
CA THR A 117 0.40 -8.72 20.53
C THR A 117 1.43 -7.61 20.69
N ASN A 118 2.67 -7.82 20.23
CA ASN A 118 3.73 -6.82 20.28
C ASN A 118 4.60 -6.84 19.01
N ILE A 119 4.68 -5.72 18.31
CA ILE A 119 5.46 -5.62 17.06
C ILE A 119 6.97 -5.59 17.27
N MET A 120 7.45 -5.37 18.49
CA MET A 120 8.87 -5.44 18.82
C MET A 120 9.42 -6.86 18.72
N ASN A 121 8.54 -7.87 18.75
CA ASN A 121 8.90 -9.27 18.53
C ASN A 121 9.30 -9.55 17.07
N ALA A 122 9.09 -8.59 16.17
CA ALA A 122 9.52 -8.69 14.78
C ALA A 122 11.05 -8.60 14.62
N GLY A 123 11.78 -8.24 15.68
CA GLY A 123 13.23 -8.07 15.63
C GLY A 123 13.66 -6.81 14.88
N ASN A 124 14.84 -6.85 14.28
CA ASN A 124 15.41 -5.71 13.56
C ASN A 124 14.90 -5.65 12.12
N ILE A 125 13.62 -5.30 11.96
CA ILE A 125 13.09 -4.91 10.65
C ILE A 125 13.71 -3.57 10.24
N GLY A 126 14.41 -3.58 9.12
CA GLY A 126 14.99 -2.38 8.51
C GLY A 126 13.99 -1.71 7.59
N LEU A 127 13.63 -0.47 7.89
CA LEU A 127 12.84 0.40 7.02
C LEU A 127 13.70 1.59 6.58
N ILE A 128 13.34 2.24 5.49
CA ILE A 128 14.02 3.46 5.02
C ILE A 128 13.07 4.65 5.14
N ASP A 129 13.45 5.66 5.92
CA ASP A 129 12.76 6.96 5.92
C ASP A 129 13.01 7.64 4.56
N CYS A 130 11.95 7.76 3.75
CA CYS A 130 12.04 8.24 2.38
C CYS A 130 12.61 9.66 2.29
N GLU A 131 12.32 10.51 3.27
CA GLU A 131 12.75 11.90 3.29
C GLU A 131 14.18 12.05 3.79
N LYS A 132 14.49 11.39 4.91
CA LYS A 132 15.80 11.51 5.57
C LYS A 132 16.86 10.61 4.97
N GLN A 133 16.48 9.73 4.04
CA GLN A 133 17.35 8.75 3.39
C GLN A 133 18.11 7.88 4.41
N LYS A 134 17.43 7.55 5.51
CA LYS A 134 18.06 6.89 6.66
C LYS A 134 17.35 5.58 6.96
N LYS A 135 18.13 4.53 7.19
CA LYS A 135 17.62 3.30 7.77
C LYS A 135 17.10 3.56 9.19
N VAL A 136 15.87 3.17 9.44
CA VAL A 136 15.20 3.24 10.73
C VAL A 136 14.71 1.86 11.12
N THR A 137 14.58 1.63 12.43
CA THR A 137 13.97 0.43 12.99
C THR A 137 12.60 0.77 13.54
N LEU A 138 11.73 -0.23 13.73
CA LEU A 138 10.42 -0.03 14.38
C LEU A 138 10.58 0.66 15.74
N LYS A 139 11.59 0.27 16.53
CA LYS A 139 11.91 0.91 17.80
C LYS A 139 12.12 2.41 17.67
N ASN A 140 12.89 2.84 16.66
CA ASN A 140 13.19 4.26 16.46
C ASN A 140 11.95 5.05 16.03
N VAL A 141 11.07 4.43 15.25
CA VAL A 141 9.83 5.06 14.75
C VAL A 141 8.81 5.19 15.89
N ILE A 142 8.64 4.16 16.70
CA ILE A 142 7.73 4.15 17.86
C ILE A 142 8.21 5.10 18.95
N ALA A 143 9.53 5.19 19.16
CA ALA A 143 10.13 6.10 20.12
C ALA A 143 10.16 7.58 19.65
N ALA A 144 9.38 7.94 18.62
CA ALA A 144 9.25 9.32 18.18
C ALA A 144 8.86 10.23 19.34
N LYS A 145 9.55 11.38 19.47
CA LYS A 145 9.37 12.28 20.60
C LYS A 145 7.90 12.73 20.68
N PHE A 146 7.35 12.67 21.89
CA PHE A 146 6.02 13.17 22.28
C PHE A 146 4.79 12.36 21.81
N ALA A 147 4.98 11.29 21.04
CA ALA A 147 3.90 10.37 20.68
C ALA A 147 3.73 9.27 21.74
N ARG A 148 2.49 8.98 22.12
CA ARG A 148 2.12 7.80 22.94
C ARG A 148 1.79 6.59 22.09
N TYR A 149 1.22 6.83 20.91
CA TYR A 149 0.87 5.80 19.96
C TYR A 149 1.51 6.07 18.62
N THR A 150 1.74 5.01 17.85
CA THR A 150 2.09 5.10 16.45
C THR A 150 1.06 4.34 15.63
N LEU A 151 0.42 5.04 14.69
CA LEU A 151 -0.44 4.45 13.67
C LEU A 151 0.43 4.20 12.43
N PHE A 152 0.70 2.94 12.10
CA PHE A 152 1.27 2.58 10.81
C PHE A 152 0.15 2.29 9.82
N VAL A 153 0.16 2.96 8.68
CA VAL A 153 -0.79 2.78 7.57
C VAL A 153 -0.05 2.17 6.40
N PHE A 154 -0.48 0.98 6.02
CA PHE A 154 0.14 0.20 4.96
C PHE A 154 -0.59 0.48 3.66
N ILE A 155 0.12 1.10 2.72
CA ILE A 155 -0.37 1.31 1.36
C ILE A 155 0.16 0.19 0.47
N ARG A 156 -0.64 -0.17 -0.54
CA ARG A 156 -0.36 -1.32 -1.41
C ARG A 156 0.83 -1.08 -2.33
N PHE A 157 0.82 0.08 -2.99
CA PHE A 157 1.87 0.58 -3.86
C PHE A 157 1.62 2.07 -4.11
N PHE A 158 2.64 2.79 -4.58
CA PHE A 158 2.56 4.25 -4.74
C PHE A 158 1.48 4.69 -5.75
N GLY A 159 1.25 3.93 -6.82
CA GLY A 159 0.21 4.23 -7.80
C GLY A 159 -1.23 3.82 -7.42
N CYS A 160 -1.53 3.45 -6.17
CA CYS A 160 -2.85 2.93 -5.81
C CYS A 160 -3.85 4.07 -5.50
N PRO A 161 -4.94 4.26 -6.28
CA PRO A 161 -5.91 5.33 -6.06
C PRO A 161 -6.53 5.30 -4.66
N VAL A 162 -7.00 4.12 -4.26
CA VAL A 162 -7.66 3.91 -2.96
C VAL A 162 -6.71 4.23 -1.80
N CYS A 163 -5.42 3.93 -1.95
CA CYS A 163 -4.44 4.28 -0.92
C CYS A 163 -4.22 5.79 -0.85
N PHE A 164 -4.20 6.46 -2.01
CA PHE A 164 -4.08 7.90 -2.08
C PHE A 164 -5.24 8.57 -1.34
N ASP A 165 -6.49 8.24 -1.68
CA ASP A 165 -7.69 8.81 -1.07
C ASP A 165 -7.75 8.57 0.44
N HIS A 166 -7.37 7.37 0.88
CA HIS A 166 -7.32 7.03 2.30
C HIS A 166 -6.27 7.87 3.03
N VAL A 167 -5.09 8.10 2.45
CA VAL A 167 -4.09 8.96 3.08
C VAL A 167 -4.52 10.42 3.09
N GLN A 168 -5.19 10.93 2.05
CA GLN A 168 -5.76 12.28 2.08
C GLN A 168 -6.78 12.43 3.22
N SER A 169 -7.64 11.44 3.42
CA SER A 169 -8.60 11.43 4.53
C SER A 169 -7.91 11.46 5.91
N LEU A 170 -6.71 10.88 6.03
CA LEU A 170 -5.90 10.97 7.25
C LEU A 170 -5.30 12.37 7.42
N VAL A 171 -4.84 12.99 6.33
CA VAL A 171 -4.26 14.34 6.33
C VAL A 171 -5.29 15.38 6.77
N GLU A 172 -6.52 15.28 6.26
CA GLU A 172 -7.65 16.16 6.64
C GLU A 172 -7.92 16.14 8.15
N ARG A 173 -7.62 15.01 8.80
CA ARG A 173 -7.88 14.77 10.23
C ARG A 173 -6.59 14.68 11.06
N ALA A 174 -5.46 15.15 10.54
CA ALA A 174 -4.16 15.08 11.21
C ALA A 174 -4.17 15.66 12.63
N LYS A 175 -4.86 16.80 12.82
CA LYS A 175 -4.98 17.47 14.13
C LYS A 175 -5.66 16.61 15.20
N GLU A 176 -6.56 15.71 14.81
CA GLU A 176 -7.24 14.80 15.75
C GLU A 176 -6.29 13.69 16.23
N PHE A 177 -5.39 13.22 15.38
CA PHE A 177 -4.32 12.30 15.76
C PHE A 177 -3.29 12.98 16.68
N ASP A 178 -2.92 14.23 16.37
CA ASP A 178 -2.03 15.04 17.21
C ASP A 178 -2.62 15.25 18.62
N ALA A 179 -3.92 15.57 18.71
CA ALA A 179 -4.63 15.72 19.98
C ALA A 179 -4.66 14.43 20.81
N LYS A 180 -4.54 13.27 20.15
CA LYS A 180 -4.42 11.95 20.77
C LYS A 180 -2.97 11.49 20.93
N LEU A 181 -1.99 12.38 20.75
CA LEU A 181 -0.56 12.08 20.85
C LEU A 181 -0.16 10.88 19.97
N THR A 182 -0.69 10.82 18.74
CA THR A 182 -0.48 9.70 17.83
C THR A 182 0.36 10.12 16.63
N ASN A 183 1.48 9.44 16.44
CA ASN A 183 2.32 9.59 15.25
C ASN A 183 1.74 8.73 14.10
N VAL A 184 1.33 9.36 13.01
CA VAL A 184 0.84 8.65 11.81
C VAL A 184 1.99 8.44 10.84
N VAL A 185 2.24 7.19 10.44
CA VAL A 185 3.36 6.78 9.59
C VAL A 185 2.83 5.96 8.42
N ILE A 186 3.16 6.35 7.20
CA ILE A 186 2.82 5.59 6.01
C ILE A 186 3.94 4.57 5.74
N VAL A 187 3.57 3.34 5.40
CA VAL A 187 4.51 2.26 5.05
C VAL A 187 4.11 1.67 3.70
N CYS A 188 5.10 1.50 2.83
CA CYS A 188 4.90 0.86 1.53
C CYS A 188 6.07 -0.10 1.26
N LYS A 189 5.79 -1.34 0.84
CA LYS A 189 6.80 -2.15 0.17
C LYS A 189 7.06 -1.52 -1.20
N GLY A 190 8.23 -0.93 -1.38
CA GLY A 190 8.56 -0.12 -2.53
C GLY A 190 9.90 0.57 -2.34
N SER A 191 10.46 1.14 -3.41
CA SER A 191 11.72 1.87 -3.36
C SER A 191 11.57 3.18 -2.61
N ARG A 192 12.67 3.62 -1.99
CA ARG A 192 12.78 4.97 -1.44
C ARG A 192 12.48 6.04 -2.49
N GLU A 193 13.02 5.90 -3.70
CA GLU A 193 12.84 6.87 -4.79
C GLU A 193 11.37 7.04 -5.16
N GLY A 194 10.62 5.93 -5.24
CA GLY A 194 9.19 5.96 -5.48
C GLY A 194 8.42 6.62 -4.35
N GLY A 195 8.84 6.37 -3.10
CA GLY A 195 8.25 7.02 -1.94
C GLY A 195 8.45 8.53 -1.93
N VAL A 196 9.63 9.01 -2.28
CA VAL A 196 9.91 10.47 -2.40
C VAL A 196 9.02 11.11 -3.46
N LYS A 197 8.95 10.53 -4.66
CA LYS A 197 8.10 11.02 -5.75
C LYS A 197 6.62 11.02 -5.34
N TRP A 198 6.16 9.93 -4.74
CA TRP A 198 4.79 9.81 -4.27
C TRP A 198 4.45 10.87 -3.23
N LYS A 199 5.31 11.09 -2.24
CA LYS A 199 5.08 12.10 -1.19
C LYS A 199 5.01 13.51 -1.78
N GLN A 200 5.87 13.83 -2.75
CA GLN A 200 5.84 15.10 -3.48
C GLN A 200 4.52 15.30 -4.23
N LEU A 201 4.05 14.27 -4.92
CA LEU A 201 2.78 14.31 -5.67
C LEU A 201 1.57 14.35 -4.75
N ALA A 202 1.60 13.61 -3.64
CA ALA A 202 0.48 13.50 -2.72
C ALA A 202 0.37 14.69 -1.76
N GLY A 203 1.42 15.51 -1.61
CA GLY A 203 1.40 16.65 -0.69
C GLY A 203 1.23 16.26 0.79
N VAL A 204 1.54 15.01 1.12
CA VAL A 204 1.31 14.44 2.46
C VAL A 204 2.44 14.86 3.40
N THR A 205 2.11 15.21 4.64
CA THR A 205 3.11 15.62 5.67
C THR A 205 3.62 14.45 6.51
N PHE A 206 2.84 13.37 6.63
CA PHE A 206 3.21 12.20 7.43
C PHE A 206 4.54 11.57 6.98
N PRO A 207 5.37 11.07 7.92
CA PRO A 207 6.52 10.25 7.59
C PRO A 207 6.13 9.09 6.67
N LEU A 208 6.96 8.83 5.66
CA LEU A 208 6.80 7.71 4.74
C LEU A 208 8.03 6.80 4.85
N LEU A 209 7.77 5.52 5.11
CA LEU A 209 8.78 4.49 5.23
C LEU A 209 8.68 3.51 4.06
N ALA A 210 9.80 3.31 3.37
CA ALA A 210 9.97 2.27 2.37
C ALA A 210 10.39 0.96 3.07
N ASP A 211 9.61 -0.09 2.87
CA ASP A 211 9.91 -1.48 3.22
C ASP A 211 10.46 -2.20 1.98
N GLU A 212 11.66 -1.81 1.53
CA GLU A 212 12.24 -2.28 0.25
C GLU A 212 12.32 -3.80 0.17
N ASP A 213 12.74 -4.44 1.27
CA ASP A 213 12.87 -5.88 1.35
C ASP A 213 11.52 -6.57 1.60
N GLY A 214 10.49 -5.84 2.07
CA GLY A 214 9.16 -6.38 2.39
C GLY A 214 9.08 -7.13 3.71
N ASP A 215 10.07 -6.98 4.59
CA ASP A 215 10.17 -7.72 5.85
C ASP A 215 9.02 -7.38 6.80
N PHE A 216 8.59 -6.12 6.84
CA PHE A 216 7.53 -5.71 7.75
C PHE A 216 6.18 -6.22 7.31
N VAL A 217 5.90 -6.09 6.02
CA VAL A 217 4.66 -6.58 5.42
C VAL A 217 4.57 -8.10 5.52
N ARG A 218 5.68 -8.82 5.30
CA ARG A 218 5.75 -10.28 5.51
C ARG A 218 5.52 -10.63 6.97
N TYR A 219 6.17 -9.95 7.91
CA TYR A 219 5.99 -10.20 9.33
C TYR A 219 4.53 -10.09 9.76
N LEU A 220 3.82 -9.05 9.30
CA LEU A 220 2.41 -8.81 9.63
C LEU A 220 1.42 -9.65 8.81
N HIS A 221 1.93 -10.47 7.89
CA HIS A 221 1.13 -11.27 6.95
C HIS A 221 0.00 -10.47 6.30
N PHE A 222 0.24 -9.23 5.86
CA PHE A 222 -0.80 -8.48 5.16
C PHE A 222 -1.28 -9.19 3.87
N GLY A 223 -0.52 -10.17 3.39
CA GLY A 223 -0.98 -11.06 2.32
C GLY A 223 -1.06 -10.32 0.99
N VAL A 224 -1.69 -10.99 0.03
CA VAL A 224 -1.85 -10.54 -1.35
C VAL A 224 -3.27 -10.83 -1.81
N ASP A 225 -3.88 -9.94 -2.58
CA ASP A 225 -5.16 -10.22 -3.23
C ASP A 225 -4.91 -10.33 -4.72
N ILE A 226 -4.48 -11.51 -5.15
CA ILE A 226 -4.13 -11.76 -6.55
C ILE A 226 -5.35 -11.65 -7.42
N TYR A 227 -6.51 -12.09 -6.94
CA TYR A 227 -7.72 -11.96 -7.72
C TYR A 227 -7.96 -10.49 -8.07
N ASN A 228 -8.05 -9.58 -7.08
CA ASN A 228 -8.30 -8.18 -7.42
C ASN A 228 -7.09 -7.43 -8.02
N LEU A 229 -5.89 -8.02 -7.99
CA LEU A 229 -4.70 -7.48 -8.65
C LEU A 229 -4.52 -7.90 -10.08
N CYS A 230 -5.06 -9.06 -10.42
CA CYS A 230 -4.87 -9.68 -11.72
C CYS A 230 -6.20 -9.85 -12.45
N CYS A 231 -7.36 -9.56 -11.85
CA CYS A 231 -8.62 -9.65 -12.56
C CYS A 231 -8.68 -8.68 -13.74
N THR A 232 -9.44 -9.08 -14.74
CA THR A 232 -9.60 -8.33 -15.97
C THR A 232 -10.19 -6.94 -15.75
N GLY A 233 -11.09 -6.80 -14.77
CA GLY A 233 -11.68 -5.52 -14.36
C GLY A 233 -10.67 -4.45 -13.93
N LEU A 234 -9.55 -4.83 -13.30
CA LEU A 234 -8.50 -3.87 -12.94
C LEU A 234 -7.80 -3.31 -14.19
N PHE A 235 -7.51 -4.17 -15.16
CA PHE A 235 -6.88 -3.76 -16.42
C PHE A 235 -7.80 -2.88 -17.26
N GLN A 236 -9.10 -3.17 -17.26
CA GLN A 236 -10.13 -2.34 -17.87
C GLN A 236 -10.12 -0.93 -17.26
N LYS A 237 -10.26 -0.82 -15.93
CA LYS A 237 -10.23 0.47 -15.22
C LYS A 237 -8.93 1.24 -15.46
N ARG A 238 -7.79 0.55 -15.49
CA ARG A 238 -6.50 1.18 -15.79
C ARG A 238 -6.43 1.71 -17.21
N ALA A 239 -6.89 0.95 -18.20
CA ALA A 239 -6.93 1.40 -19.59
C ALA A 239 -7.83 2.63 -19.73
N GLN A 240 -8.98 2.64 -19.05
CA GLN A 240 -9.88 3.79 -19.00
C GLN A 240 -9.18 5.04 -18.46
N LEU A 241 -8.58 4.98 -17.27
CA LEU A 241 -7.88 6.12 -16.65
C LEU A 241 -6.74 6.65 -17.53
N GLN A 242 -6.05 5.77 -18.26
CA GLN A 242 -4.99 6.20 -19.18
C GLN A 242 -5.53 6.96 -20.40
N VAL A 243 -6.69 6.54 -20.92
CA VAL A 243 -7.37 7.18 -22.05
C VAL A 243 -8.00 8.51 -21.62
N THR A 244 -8.65 8.57 -20.46
CA THR A 244 -9.29 9.81 -19.95
C THR A 244 -8.30 10.86 -19.45
N GLY A 245 -7.00 10.52 -19.40
CA GLY A 245 -5.94 11.49 -19.18
C GLY A 245 -5.66 11.81 -17.71
N ASP A 246 -6.12 11.00 -16.76
CA ASP A 246 -5.85 11.21 -15.33
C ASP A 246 -4.33 11.13 -15.06
N THR A 247 -3.73 12.30 -14.81
CA THR A 247 -2.28 12.53 -14.81
C THR A 247 -1.60 12.06 -13.53
N VAL A 248 -2.34 11.98 -12.43
CA VAL A 248 -1.81 11.56 -11.11
C VAL A 248 -1.29 10.12 -11.19
N PHE A 249 -1.95 9.26 -11.96
CA PHE A 249 -1.55 7.86 -12.14
C PHE A 249 -0.46 7.66 -13.18
N LYS A 250 -0.32 8.55 -14.17
CA LYS A 250 0.72 8.42 -15.20
C LYS A 250 2.14 8.53 -14.63
N GLY A 251 2.36 9.35 -13.60
CA GLY A 251 3.68 9.54 -12.99
C GLY A 251 4.11 8.46 -11.97
N LEU A 252 3.17 7.65 -11.47
CA LEU A 252 3.41 6.68 -10.38
C LEU A 252 3.51 5.22 -10.86
N VAL A 253 3.34 4.99 -12.16
CA VAL A 253 3.29 3.68 -12.80
C VAL A 253 4.67 3.19 -13.27
N GLU A 254 5.68 4.06 -13.28
CA GLU A 254 7.03 3.74 -13.78
C GLU A 254 7.93 3.04 -12.76
N ASP A 255 7.62 3.11 -11.47
CA ASP A 255 8.30 2.27 -10.49
C ASP A 255 7.83 0.83 -10.69
N LYS A 256 8.73 0.05 -11.29
CA LYS A 256 8.62 -1.36 -11.60
C LYS A 256 7.66 -2.06 -10.65
N ILE A 257 6.69 -2.77 -11.23
CA ILE A 257 5.60 -3.55 -10.61
C ILE A 257 6.18 -4.68 -9.74
N HIS A 258 6.98 -4.36 -8.73
CA HIS A 258 7.66 -5.31 -7.86
C HIS A 258 6.87 -5.52 -6.56
N SER A 259 5.81 -4.74 -6.34
CA SER A 259 5.13 -4.69 -5.05
C SER A 259 3.62 -4.44 -5.09
N ILE A 260 2.94 -4.65 -6.22
CA ILE A 260 1.46 -4.57 -6.21
C ILE A 260 0.82 -5.59 -5.27
N TYR A 261 1.60 -6.56 -4.82
CA TYR A 261 1.15 -7.70 -4.04
C TYR A 261 0.84 -7.37 -2.58
N GLN A 262 1.32 -6.27 -2.02
CA GLN A 262 0.96 -5.93 -0.64
C GLN A 262 -0.51 -5.52 -0.54
N MET A 263 -1.23 -6.07 0.43
CA MET A 263 -2.54 -5.54 0.84
C MET A 263 -2.42 -4.33 1.75
N GLY A 264 -3.45 -3.48 1.70
CA GLY A 264 -3.55 -2.37 2.62
C GLY A 264 -3.77 -2.84 4.05
N GLY A 265 -3.55 -1.96 5.01
CA GLY A 265 -3.84 -2.25 6.40
C GLY A 265 -3.52 -1.08 7.31
N ALA A 266 -3.86 -1.24 8.58
CA ALA A 266 -3.47 -0.29 9.62
C ALA A 266 -3.17 -1.04 10.91
N ILE A 267 -2.21 -0.54 11.67
CA ILE A 267 -1.92 -1.03 13.02
C ILE A 267 -1.63 0.18 13.90
N ILE A 268 -2.20 0.17 15.09
CA ILE A 268 -1.90 1.15 16.12
C ILE A 268 -1.14 0.41 17.22
N VAL A 269 -0.01 0.99 17.62
CA VAL A 269 0.80 0.46 18.71
C VAL A 269 1.08 1.52 19.75
N ASP A 270 1.26 1.10 20.99
CA ASP A 270 1.73 1.97 22.07
C ASP A 270 3.26 2.18 22.02
N CYS A 271 3.77 3.00 22.94
CA CYS A 271 5.19 3.29 23.09
C CYS A 271 6.08 2.08 23.45
N LYS A 272 5.48 0.95 23.86
CA LYS A 272 6.15 -0.33 24.12
C LYS A 272 6.02 -1.31 22.94
N GLY A 273 5.38 -0.87 21.86
CA GLY A 273 5.09 -1.65 20.67
C GLY A 273 3.94 -2.65 20.85
N GLN A 274 3.14 -2.54 21.92
CA GLN A 274 1.94 -3.35 22.10
C GLN A 274 0.88 -2.92 21.09
N VAL A 275 0.27 -3.89 20.43
CA VAL A 275 -0.76 -3.67 19.43
C VAL A 275 -2.08 -3.36 20.12
N VAL A 276 -2.63 -2.17 19.87
CA VAL A 276 -3.94 -1.75 20.41
C VAL A 276 -5.04 -1.85 19.36
N TYR A 277 -4.68 -1.81 18.08
CA TYR A 277 -5.59 -1.98 16.96
C TYR A 277 -4.85 -2.64 15.80
N PHE A 278 -5.52 -3.57 15.12
CA PHE A 278 -4.98 -4.24 13.95
C PHE A 278 -6.08 -4.42 12.91
N PHE A 279 -5.85 -3.86 11.72
CA PHE A 279 -6.73 -3.97 10.59
C PHE A 279 -5.96 -4.49 9.38
N LYS A 280 -6.46 -5.59 8.82
CA LYS A 280 -5.95 -6.19 7.60
C LYS A 280 -7.04 -6.14 6.54
N SER A 281 -6.74 -5.51 5.41
CA SER A 281 -7.69 -5.46 4.30
C SER A 281 -7.89 -6.85 3.72
N LYS A 282 -9.15 -7.22 3.48
CA LYS A 282 -9.58 -8.44 2.82
C LYS A 282 -9.47 -8.33 1.32
N ASP A 283 -9.64 -7.11 0.79
CA ASP A 283 -9.54 -6.83 -0.63
C ASP A 283 -8.74 -5.55 -0.95
N ALA A 284 -8.46 -5.40 -2.24
CA ALA A 284 -7.77 -4.26 -2.84
C ALA A 284 -8.28 -2.86 -2.41
N TYR A 285 -9.57 -2.76 -2.10
CA TYR A 285 -10.35 -1.54 -1.91
C TYR A 285 -10.67 -1.25 -0.44
N GLU A 286 -10.73 -2.28 0.41
CA GLU A 286 -11.09 -2.13 1.82
C GLU A 286 -10.04 -1.30 2.58
N ARG A 287 -10.46 -0.27 3.30
CA ARG A 287 -9.62 0.53 4.21
C ARG A 287 -10.38 0.78 5.51
N PRO A 288 -9.70 0.85 6.66
CA PRO A 288 -10.37 1.20 7.90
C PRO A 288 -10.84 2.66 7.83
N PRO A 289 -12.10 2.98 8.17
CA PRO A 289 -12.55 4.36 8.25
C PRO A 289 -11.70 5.18 9.24
N VAL A 290 -11.36 6.42 8.91
CA VAL A 290 -10.53 7.27 9.79
C VAL A 290 -11.18 7.49 11.16
N ALA A 291 -12.52 7.54 11.21
CA ALA A 291 -13.27 7.63 12.46
C ALA A 291 -13.06 6.40 13.36
N GLU A 292 -12.99 5.21 12.76
CA GLU A 292 -12.70 3.97 13.48
C GLU A 292 -11.29 4.04 14.08
N LEU A 293 -10.28 4.39 13.27
CA LEU A 293 -8.90 4.54 13.72
C LEU A 293 -8.77 5.49 14.92
N LEU A 294 -9.42 6.65 14.86
CA LEU A 294 -9.41 7.63 15.96
C LEU A 294 -10.11 7.12 17.22
N SER A 295 -11.20 6.36 17.07
CA SER A 295 -11.93 5.76 18.19
C SER A 295 -11.16 4.63 18.86
N SER A 296 -10.29 3.93 18.13
CA SER A 296 -9.46 2.84 18.64
C SER A 296 -8.24 3.31 19.42
N ILE A 297 -7.88 4.59 19.32
CA ILE A 297 -6.78 5.16 20.11
C ILE A 297 -7.31 5.48 21.53
N PRO A 298 -6.75 4.85 22.58
CA PRO A 298 -7.17 5.10 23.95
C PRO A 298 -7.02 6.58 24.33
N SER A 299 -7.91 7.06 25.20
CA SER A 299 -7.83 8.44 25.69
C SER A 299 -6.55 8.67 26.49
N PRO A 300 -5.86 9.82 26.33
CA PRO A 300 -4.67 10.15 27.12
C PRO A 300 -4.87 10.08 28.64
N ALA A 301 -6.11 10.21 29.12
CA ALA A 301 -6.43 10.14 30.55
C ALA A 301 -6.52 8.69 31.10
N ALA A 302 -6.70 7.68 30.24
CA ALA A 302 -6.92 6.30 30.66
C ALA A 302 -5.61 5.50 30.84
N ASP A 303 -4.52 5.91 30.19
CA ASP A 303 -3.25 5.17 30.21
C ASP A 303 -2.18 5.85 31.10
N SER A 304 -2.03 5.34 32.32
CA SER A 304 -0.96 5.74 33.26
C SER A 304 0.41 5.14 32.90
N ALA A 305 0.44 4.09 32.07
CA ALA A 305 1.59 3.20 31.88
C ALA A 305 2.71 3.74 30.96
N CYS A 306 2.49 4.86 30.25
CA CYS A 306 3.49 5.51 29.39
C CYS A 306 3.85 6.95 29.88
N SER A 307 3.28 7.40 31.00
CA SER A 307 3.52 8.75 31.53
C SER A 307 4.97 8.98 32.01
N SER A 308 5.63 7.95 32.57
CA SER A 308 7.01 8.09 33.09
C SER A 308 8.05 8.38 32.01
N ALA A 309 7.92 7.78 30.82
CA ALA A 309 8.83 8.02 29.70
C ALA A 309 8.68 9.43 29.10
N LEU A 310 7.46 9.99 29.09
CA LEU A 310 7.20 11.36 28.66
C LEU A 310 7.67 12.39 29.69
N ILE A 311 7.47 12.11 30.99
CA ILE A 311 7.95 12.97 32.09
C ILE A 311 9.49 13.05 32.09
N ASP A 312 10.21 11.98 31.79
CA ASP A 312 11.68 12.00 31.70
C ASP A 312 12.20 12.79 30.47
N VAL A 313 11.43 12.83 29.38
CA VAL A 313 11.75 13.65 28.20
C VAL A 313 11.48 15.12 28.47
N GLU A 314 10.35 15.47 29.10
CA GLU A 314 10.03 16.84 29.52
C GLU A 314 11.04 17.38 30.53
N LYS A 315 11.46 16.57 31.52
CA LYS A 315 12.50 16.92 32.49
C LYS A 315 13.87 17.12 31.85
N LYS A 316 14.23 16.32 30.83
CA LYS A 316 15.49 16.51 30.09
C LYS A 316 15.44 17.73 29.14
N ALA A 317 14.28 18.04 28.57
CA ALA A 317 14.11 19.25 27.76
C ALA A 317 14.18 20.54 28.59
N THR A 318 13.62 20.53 29.81
CA THR A 318 13.70 21.67 30.76
C THR A 318 15.05 21.79 31.46
N ALA A 319 15.77 20.67 31.70
CA ALA A 319 17.14 20.72 32.20
C ALA A 319 18.10 21.37 31.18
N TRP A 320 17.91 21.12 29.88
CA TRP A 320 18.77 21.71 28.84
C TRP A 320 18.53 23.21 28.62
N SER A 321 17.32 23.71 28.85
CA SER A 321 17.02 25.15 28.74
C SER A 321 17.62 25.99 29.88
N ASN A 322 17.98 25.39 31.02
CA ASN A 322 18.52 26.13 32.17
C ASN A 322 20.06 26.23 32.19
N ASP A 323 20.76 25.43 31.38
CA ASP A 323 22.23 25.46 31.27
C ASP A 323 22.75 26.43 30.18
N SER A 324 21.87 27.28 29.63
CA SER A 324 22.20 28.26 28.58
C SER A 324 22.17 29.72 29.05
N VAL A 325 22.36 29.98 30.35
CA VAL A 325 22.75 31.32 30.82
C VAL A 325 24.25 31.47 30.62
N ALA A 326 24.62 32.01 29.45
CA ALA A 326 25.99 32.37 29.15
C ALA A 326 26.53 33.37 30.19
N SER A 327 27.63 33.01 30.85
CA SER A 327 28.48 33.96 31.57
C SER A 327 28.93 35.08 30.62
N PRO A 328 28.94 36.36 31.05
CA PRO A 328 29.42 37.43 30.20
C PRO A 328 30.90 37.26 29.87
N CYS A 329 31.22 37.19 28.59
CA CYS A 329 32.59 37.22 28.09
C CYS A 329 33.24 38.55 28.48
N SER A 330 34.29 38.51 29.29
CA SER A 330 35.06 39.67 29.76
C SER A 330 36.12 40.16 28.77
N VAL A 331 36.07 39.73 27.51
CA VAL A 331 37.13 39.98 26.52
C VAL A 331 36.56 40.45 25.19
N CYS A 332 35.91 41.62 25.18
CA CYS A 332 35.91 42.51 24.02
C CYS A 332 35.39 43.89 24.45
N GLY A 333 36.34 44.75 24.81
CA GLY A 333 36.07 46.18 24.88
C GLY A 333 35.80 46.73 23.48
N GLY A 334 34.64 47.37 23.32
CA GLY A 334 34.42 48.38 22.30
C GLY A 334 34.10 47.89 20.89
N CYS A 335 32.82 47.91 20.54
CA CYS A 335 32.36 48.40 19.25
C CYS A 335 30.94 48.96 19.39
N ASN A 336 30.87 50.27 19.59
CA ASN A 336 29.71 51.08 19.22
C ASN A 336 29.73 51.25 17.70
N ILE A 337 28.66 50.89 17.00
CA ILE A 337 28.22 51.60 15.79
C ILE A 337 26.68 51.61 15.80
N MET A 338 26.16 52.78 15.38
CA MET A 338 24.78 53.26 15.29
C MET A 338 23.76 52.31 14.65
#